data_AF-A0A0C9WHD7-F1
#
_entry.id   AF-A0A0C9WHD7-F1
#
_cell.length_a   1.000
_cell.length_b   1.000
_cell.length_c   1.000
_cell.angle_alpha   90.00
_cell.angle_beta   90.00
_cell.angle_gamma   90.00
#
_symmetry.space_group_name_H-M   'P 1'
#
loop_
_entity.id
_entity.type
_entity.pdbx_description
1 polymer ?
#
loop_
_entity_poly.entity_id
_entity_poly.type
_entity_poly.pdbx_seq_one_letter_code
_entity_poly.pdbx_strand_id
1 'polypeptide(L)' 'DHPLAYVHWYTPLRHTPNDLDTNMFTISRSSHNHRQRASIIPVTKIIRSCHLAPKFGRKMPNTWSSSTV' A
#
# COMPACT_ATOMS: atom_id res chain seq x y z
N ASP A 1 1.76 23.97 -20.61
CA ASP A 1 1.92 23.47 -19.23
C ASP A 1 1.52 22.02 -19.12
N HIS A 2 2.22 21.25 -18.27
CA HIS A 2 1.87 19.87 -17.95
C HIS A 2 1.44 19.78 -16.48
N PRO A 3 0.32 19.10 -16.14
CA PRO A 3 -0.12 19.00 -14.75
C PRO A 3 0.90 18.25 -13.89
N LEU A 4 1.04 18.71 -12.64
CA LEU A 4 1.92 18.14 -11.64
C LEU A 4 1.09 17.48 -10.53
N ALA A 5 1.64 16.44 -9.92
CA ALA A 5 1.07 15.75 -8.77
C ALA A 5 2.01 15.80 -7.58
N TYR A 6 1.46 16.13 -6.41
CA TYR A 6 2.14 15.96 -5.12
C TYR A 6 1.88 14.54 -4.60
N VAL A 7 2.94 13.77 -4.37
CA VAL A 7 2.85 12.35 -3.98
C VAL A 7 3.63 12.08 -2.70
N HIS A 8 3.09 11.18 -1.87
CA HIS A 8 3.81 10.57 -0.76
C HIS A 8 4.36 9.21 -1.19
N TRP A 9 5.61 8.93 -0.85
CA TRP A 9 6.25 7.67 -1.19
C TRP A 9 5.99 6.61 -0.13
N TYR A 10 5.77 5.38 -0.58
CA TYR A 10 5.81 4.20 0.26
C TYR A 10 7.18 3.51 0.17
N THR A 11 7.46 2.59 1.09
CA THR A 11 8.62 1.70 1.00
C THR A 11 8.58 0.88 -0.29
N PRO A 12 9.73 0.59 -0.91
CA PRO A 12 9.79 -0.29 -2.08
C PRO A 12 9.13 -1.65 -1.83
N LEU A 13 8.51 -2.20 -2.86
CA LEU A 13 8.04 -3.58 -2.83
C LEU A 13 9.24 -4.52 -2.71
N ARG A 14 9.08 -5.55 -1.88
CA ARG A 14 10.08 -6.62 -1.74
C ARG A 14 9.99 -7.56 -2.95
N HIS A 15 11.03 -8.37 -3.15
CA HIS A 15 11.03 -9.40 -4.20
C HIS A 15 9.92 -10.44 -4.02
N THR A 16 9.52 -10.69 -2.77
CA THR A 16 8.45 -11.64 -2.42
C THR A 16 7.41 -10.97 -1.53
N PRO A 17 6.14 -11.41 -1.59
CA PRO A 17 5.11 -11.00 -0.63
C PRO A 17 5.57 -11.26 0.81
N ASN A 18 5.32 -10.30 1.69
CA ASN A 18 5.70 -10.37 3.12
C ASN A 18 4.51 -10.71 4.03
N ASP A 19 3.31 -10.83 3.47
CA ASP A 19 2.13 -11.38 4.14
C ASP A 19 1.84 -12.77 3.57
N LEU A 20 2.14 -13.81 4.34
CA LEU A 20 1.99 -15.20 3.90
C LEU A 20 0.52 -15.67 3.93
N ASP A 21 -0.30 -15.08 4.80
CA ASP A 21 -1.71 -15.47 4.95
C ASP A 21 -2.55 -15.00 3.75
N THR A 22 -2.24 -13.80 3.24
CA THR A 22 -2.96 -13.19 2.11
C THR A 22 -2.20 -13.24 0.80
N ASN A 23 -0.92 -13.65 0.83
CA ASN A 23 0.01 -13.59 -0.30
C ASN A 23 0.10 -12.17 -0.92
N MET A 24 0.00 -11.13 -0.07
CA MET A 24 0.03 -9.72 -0.48
C MET A 24 1.32 -9.02 -0.07
N PHE A 25 1.63 -7.91 -0.75
CA PHE A 25 2.68 -6.99 -0.33
C PHE A 25 2.16 -5.99 0.69
N THR A 26 2.77 -5.96 1.86
CA THR A 26 2.59 -4.93 2.89
C THR A 26 3.57 -3.80 2.63
N ILE A 27 3.06 -2.58 2.55
CA ILE A 27 3.82 -1.34 2.36
C ILE A 27 3.67 -0.42 3.57
N SER A 28 4.67 0.42 3.84
CA SER A 28 4.60 1.49 4.84
C SER A 28 5.03 2.82 4.24
N ARG A 29 4.67 3.95 4.87
CA ARG A 29 5.09 5.27 4.37
C ARG A 29 6.61 5.40 4.48
N SER A 30 7.25 5.88 3.42
CA SER A 30 8.68 6.17 3.42
C SER A 30 8.97 7.44 4.21
N SER A 31 10.01 7.42 5.03
CA SER A 31 10.51 8.58 5.76
C SER A 31 11.97 8.86 5.43
N HIS A 32 12.35 10.13 5.42
CA HIS A 32 13.74 10.59 5.30
C HIS A 32 13.96 11.74 6.28
N ASN A 33 15.03 11.69 7.09
CA ASN A 33 15.31 12.67 8.15
C ASN A 33 14.10 12.96 9.05
N HIS A 34 13.47 11.91 9.58
CA HIS A 34 12.28 11.99 10.45
C HIS A 34 11.05 12.70 9.85
N ARG A 35 11.01 12.90 8.53
CA ARG A 35 9.87 13.48 7.82
C ARG A 35 9.34 12.51 6.77
N GLN A 36 8.05 12.62 6.45
CA GLN A 36 7.46 11.84 5.36
C GLN A 36 8.13 12.22 4.04
N ARG A 37 8.51 11.20 3.27
CA ARG A 37 9.10 11.40 1.95
C ARG A 37 7.99 11.73 0.96
N ALA A 38 8.04 12.92 0.37
CA ALA A 38 7.10 13.38 -0.63
C ALA A 38 7.83 14.05 -1.80
N SER A 39 7.18 14.16 -2.96
CA SER A 39 7.73 14.81 -4.15
C SER A 39 6.64 15.38 -5.04
N ILE A 40 7.01 16.35 -5.89
CA ILE A 40 6.17 16.84 -6.98
C ILE A 40 6.69 16.19 -8.27
N ILE A 41 5.82 15.49 -9.00
CA ILE A 41 6.17 14.79 -10.24
C ILE A 41 5.21 15.17 -11.38
N PRO A 42 5.65 15.14 -12.65
CA PRO A 42 4.73 15.19 -13.78
C PRO A 42 3.73 14.04 -13.72
N VAL A 43 2.45 14.32 -14.01
CA VAL A 43 1.40 13.27 -14.00
C VAL A 43 1.71 12.13 -14.98
N THR A 44 2.49 12.38 -16.03
CA THR A 44 2.96 11.36 -17.00
C THR A 44 3.86 10.29 -16.40
N LYS A 45 4.38 10.50 -15.17
CA LYS A 45 5.15 9.49 -14.42
C LYS A 45 4.25 8.51 -13.64
N ILE A 46 2.94 8.78 -13.54
CA ILE A 46 1.99 7.89 -12.87
C ILE A 46 1.42 6.92 -13.91
N ILE A 47 1.84 5.66 -13.85
CA ILE A 47 1.50 4.65 -14.86
C ILE A 47 0.12 4.05 -14.60
N ARG A 48 -0.18 3.69 -13.35
CA ARG A 48 -1.45 3.07 -12.97
C ARG A 48 -1.72 3.23 -11.48
N SER A 49 -3.00 3.27 -11.12
CA SER A 49 -3.44 3.11 -9.75
C SER A 49 -3.28 1.65 -9.31
N CYS A 50 -3.01 1.45 -8.02
CA CYS A 50 -3.14 0.16 -7.36
C CYS A 50 -4.13 0.29 -6.21
N HIS A 51 -4.96 -0.73 -5.99
CA HIS A 51 -5.87 -0.75 -4.86
C HIS A 51 -5.12 -1.25 -3.62
N LEU A 52 -5.19 -0.50 -2.53
CA LEU A 52 -4.62 -0.90 -1.25
C LEU A 52 -5.72 -1.53 -0.40
N ALA A 53 -5.58 -2.82 -0.10
CA ALA A 53 -6.42 -3.47 0.88
C ALA A 53 -5.88 -3.17 2.29
N PRO A 54 -6.73 -2.74 3.23
CA PRO A 54 -6.32 -2.61 4.63
C PRO A 54 -5.95 -3.98 5.20
N LYS A 55 -4.81 -4.05 5.91
CA LYS A 55 -4.44 -5.23 6.69
C LYS A 55 -5.12 -5.15 8.05
N PHE A 56 -6.20 -5.91 8.23
CA PHE A 56 -6.90 -5.98 9.50
C PHE A 56 -6.11 -6.85 10.48
N GLY A 57 -5.68 -6.29 11.61
CA GLY A 57 -4.87 -6.99 12.61
C GLY A 57 -5.59 -8.08 13.40
N ARG A 58 -6.88 -8.33 13.15
CA ARG A 58 -7.65 -9.42 13.77
C ARG A 58 -7.73 -10.58 12.78
N LYS A 59 -7.15 -11.72 13.16
CA LYS A 59 -7.37 -13.00 12.47
C LYS A 59 -8.89 -13.24 12.42
N MET A 60 -9.46 -13.43 11.22
CA MET A 60 -10.88 -13.81 11.12
C MET A 60 -11.08 -15.10 11.92
N PRO A 61 -12.09 -15.17 12.81
CA PRO A 61 -12.38 -16.40 13.52
C PRO A 61 -12.65 -17.51 12.50
N ASN A 62 -11.94 -18.64 12.60
CA ASN A 62 -12.16 -19.81 11.73
C ASN A 62 -13.59 -20.40 11.89
N THR A 63 -14.36 -19.91 12.86
CA THR A 63 -15.76 -20.29 13.12
C THR A 63 -16.77 -19.53 12.26
N TRP A 64 -16.35 -18.53 11.48
CA TRP A 64 -17.25 -17.84 10.56
C TRP A 64 -17.55 -18.70 9.34
N SER A 65 -18.82 -19.05 9.17
CA SER A 65 -19.35 -19.70 7.97
C SER A 65 -20.53 -18.88 7.44
N SER A 66 -20.87 -19.05 6.16
CA SER A 66 -21.94 -18.27 5.50
C SER A 66 -23.32 -18.41 6.16
N SER A 67 -23.52 -19.43 7.01
CA SER A 67 -24.73 -19.65 7.79
C SER A 67 -24.76 -18.91 9.14
N THR A 68 -23.73 -18.12 9.45
CA THR A 68 -23.61 -17.34 10.71
C THR A 68 -23.47 -15.84 10.44
N VAL A 69 -23.75 -15.40 9.21
CA VAL A 69 -23.91 -13.99 8.82
C VAL A 69 -25.39 -13.64 8.82
#